data_AF-M1ZVZ6-F1
#
_entry.id   AF-M1ZVZ6-F1
#
_cell.length_a   1.000
_cell.length_b   1.000
_cell.length_c   1.000
_cell.angle_alpha   90.00
_cell.angle_beta   90.00
_cell.angle_gamma   90.00
#
_symmetry.space_group_name_H-M   'P 1'
#
loop_
_entity.id
_entity.type
_entity.pdbx_description
1 polymer ?
#
loop_
_entity_poly.entity_id
_entity_poly.type
_entity_poly.pdbx_seq_one_letter_code
_entity_poly.pdbx_strand_id
1 'polypeptide(L)'
;DILTYDKCECKKFLWVHLLPFYQETLKKYFNNNKEMQLLACDLSFDYLEELDVKNPYNAIAKKLILNHFNGPHLRRAESILNAAKTLNADAVINFCHWGCKQSNGGSMLLKKVMEENNIPYLSIDGDGVDRRNSHDGQLRTRLEAFFEILKNNEGGI
;
A
#
# COMPACT_ATOMS: atom_id res chain seq x y z
N ASP A 1 -15.80 15.86 13.70
CA ASP A 1 -14.57 16.43 13.11
C ASP A 1 -13.58 15.28 12.94
N ILE A 2 -12.75 15.25 11.89
CA ILE A 2 -11.71 14.23 11.76
C ILE A 2 -10.71 14.29 12.94
N LEU A 3 -10.59 15.47 13.56
CA LEU A 3 -9.78 15.68 14.76
C LEU A 3 -10.42 15.08 16.03
N THR A 4 -11.72 14.78 16.01
CA THR A 4 -12.47 14.23 17.15
C THR A 4 -12.95 12.81 16.90
N TYR A 5 -12.47 12.16 15.82
CA TYR A 5 -12.82 10.78 15.55
C TYR A 5 -12.03 9.86 16.48
N ASP A 6 -12.71 8.91 17.12
CA ASP A 6 -12.05 7.99 18.03
C ASP A 6 -10.90 7.27 17.32
N LYS A 7 -9.74 7.22 17.98
CA LYS A 7 -8.59 6.47 17.46
C LYS A 7 -9.00 5.01 17.36
N CYS A 8 -8.92 4.47 16.16
CA CYS A 8 -9.22 3.07 15.89
C CYS A 8 -8.13 2.18 16.52
N GLU A 9 -8.49 1.35 17.50
CA GLU A 9 -7.66 0.23 17.96
C GLU A 9 -7.77 -0.94 16.98
N CYS A 10 -7.33 -0.71 15.75
CA CYS A 10 -7.44 -1.66 14.65
C CYS A 10 -6.12 -1.84 13.92
N LYS A 11 -6.01 -2.96 13.21
CA LYS A 11 -4.90 -3.22 12.31
C LYS A 11 -4.95 -2.28 11.11
N LYS A 12 -3.88 -1.53 10.91
CA LYS A 12 -3.74 -0.52 9.87
C LYS A 12 -2.84 -1.03 8.75
N PHE A 13 -3.37 -1.02 7.53
CA PHE A 13 -2.67 -1.48 6.35
C PHE A 13 -2.40 -0.31 5.41
N LEU A 14 -1.15 -0.13 5.01
CA LEU A 14 -0.83 0.71 3.86
C LEU A 14 -0.98 -0.12 2.58
N TRP A 15 -1.79 0.36 1.65
CA TRP A 15 -1.99 -0.29 0.36
C TRP A 15 -1.00 0.26 -0.67
N VAL A 16 -0.37 -0.63 -1.41
CA VAL A 16 0.54 -0.29 -2.51
C VAL A 16 -0.10 -0.72 -3.83
N HIS A 17 -0.11 0.22 -4.77
CA HIS A 17 -0.66 0.14 -6.11
C HIS A 17 -2.19 0.18 -6.18
N LEU A 18 -2.77 -0.18 -7.33
CA LEU A 18 -4.20 -0.02 -7.61
C LEU A 18 -5.04 -0.82 -6.61
N LEU A 19 -6.19 -0.27 -6.22
CA LEU A 19 -7.19 -1.00 -5.42
C LEU A 19 -8.17 -1.68 -6.38
N PRO A 20 -8.27 -3.02 -6.41
CA PRO A 20 -9.24 -3.74 -7.24
C PRO A 20 -10.64 -3.66 -6.63
N PHE A 21 -11.32 -2.52 -6.79
CA PHE A 21 -12.60 -2.21 -6.13
C PHE A 21 -13.74 -3.18 -6.42
N TYR A 22 -13.66 -3.99 -7.49
CA TYR A 22 -14.68 -5.01 -7.77
C TYR A 22 -14.52 -6.27 -6.92
N GLN A 23 -13.37 -6.46 -6.26
CA GLN A 23 -13.00 -7.76 -5.71
C GLN A 23 -13.71 -8.07 -4.39
N GLU A 24 -14.55 -9.10 -4.41
CA GLU A 24 -15.48 -9.40 -3.31
C GLU A 24 -14.77 -9.79 -2.01
N THR A 25 -13.69 -10.56 -2.08
CA THR A 25 -12.90 -10.91 -0.90
C THR A 25 -12.30 -9.68 -0.21
N LEU A 26 -11.73 -8.73 -0.97
CA LEU A 26 -11.16 -7.52 -0.40
C LEU A 26 -12.23 -6.62 0.20
N LYS A 27 -13.38 -6.49 -0.45
CA LYS A 27 -14.53 -5.79 0.13
C LYS A 27 -14.94 -6.39 1.48
N LYS A 28 -15.03 -7.73 1.58
CA LYS A 28 -15.42 -8.41 2.83
C LYS A 28 -14.45 -8.14 3.97
N TYR A 29 -13.15 -8.05 3.69
CA TYR A 29 -12.16 -7.79 4.74
C TYR A 29 -12.03 -6.32 5.12
N PHE A 30 -12.17 -5.39 4.16
CA PHE A 30 -11.81 -3.99 4.41
C PHE A 30 -13.01 -3.03 4.48
N ASN A 31 -14.14 -3.31 3.83
CA ASN A 31 -15.25 -2.37 3.83
C ASN A 31 -15.91 -2.31 5.21
N ASN A 32 -15.86 -1.12 5.83
CA ASN A 32 -16.49 -0.84 7.13
C ASN A 32 -16.04 -1.79 8.25
N ASN A 33 -14.84 -2.38 8.13
CA ASN A 33 -14.31 -3.26 9.16
C ASN A 33 -13.77 -2.41 10.33
N LYS A 34 -14.17 -2.75 11.55
CA LYS A 34 -13.73 -2.05 12.77
C LYS A 34 -12.39 -2.54 13.30
N GLU A 35 -11.97 -3.74 12.92
CA GLU A 35 -10.72 -4.37 13.36
C GLU A 35 -9.59 -4.20 12.34
N MET A 36 -9.92 -3.83 11.10
CA MET A 36 -8.95 -3.65 10.01
C MET A 36 -9.27 -2.39 9.20
N GLN A 37 -8.28 -1.55 8.98
CA GLN A 37 -8.41 -0.29 8.25
C GLN A 37 -7.35 -0.18 7.16
N LEU A 38 -7.78 0.20 5.95
CA LEU A 38 -6.87 0.70 4.92
C LEU A 38 -6.57 2.17 5.22
N LEU A 39 -5.28 2.51 5.34
CA LEU A 39 -4.83 3.87 5.64
C LEU A 39 -4.91 4.76 4.40
N ALA A 40 -4.16 4.39 3.37
CA ALA A 40 -4.02 5.13 2.14
C ALA A 40 -3.49 4.20 1.03
N CYS A 41 -3.45 4.75 -0.18
CA CYS A 41 -2.79 4.14 -1.32
C CYS A 41 -1.49 4.90 -1.63
N ASP A 42 -0.39 4.21 -1.91
CA ASP A 42 0.88 4.85 -2.27
C ASP A 42 0.77 5.79 -3.48
N LEU A 43 -0.16 5.50 -4.41
CA LEU A 43 -0.47 6.36 -5.56
C LEU A 43 -0.99 7.75 -5.15
N SER A 44 -1.53 7.90 -3.94
CA SER A 44 -1.93 9.20 -3.38
C SER A 44 -0.75 10.03 -2.87
N PHE A 45 0.44 9.42 -2.76
CA PHE A 45 1.67 10.04 -2.29
C PHE A 45 2.65 10.20 -3.44
N ASP A 46 2.21 10.76 -4.56
CA ASP A 46 3.01 10.86 -5.78
C ASP A 46 4.08 11.97 -5.69
N TYR A 47 3.71 13.11 -5.11
CA TYR A 47 4.59 14.22 -4.74
C TYR A 47 3.95 15.01 -3.58
N LEU A 48 4.64 15.07 -2.43
CA LEU A 48 4.09 15.62 -1.19
C LEU A 48 4.66 16.99 -0.78
N GLU A 49 5.59 17.56 -1.54
CA GLU A 49 6.14 18.88 -1.23
C GLU A 49 5.19 20.01 -1.63
N GLU A 50 5.31 21.15 -0.94
CA GLU A 50 4.55 22.35 -1.27
C GLU A 50 4.92 22.89 -2.66
N LEU A 51 3.91 23.31 -3.43
CA LEU A 51 4.13 23.85 -4.77
C LEU A 51 4.43 25.35 -4.70
N ASP A 52 5.52 25.77 -5.33
CA ASP A 52 5.85 27.19 -5.48
C ASP A 52 4.89 27.88 -6.47
N VAL A 53 3.85 28.50 -5.92
CA VAL A 53 2.83 29.23 -6.67
C VAL A 53 3.38 30.47 -7.40
N LYS A 54 4.55 30.99 -7.00
CA LYS A 54 5.18 32.12 -7.68
C LYS A 54 5.88 31.71 -8.98
N ASN A 55 6.24 30.43 -9.10
CA ASN A 55 6.88 29.85 -10.28
C ASN A 55 6.14 28.58 -10.76
N PRO A 56 4.89 28.70 -11.21
CA PRO A 56 3.98 27.56 -11.38
C PRO A 56 4.49 26.51 -12.36
N TYR A 57 5.10 26.91 -13.48
CA TYR A 57 5.65 25.97 -14.45
C TYR A 57 6.83 25.16 -13.89
N ASN A 58 7.72 25.80 -13.13
CA ASN A 58 8.82 25.10 -12.47
C ASN A 58 8.30 24.18 -11.37
N ALA A 59 7.30 24.61 -10.60
CA ALA A 59 6.68 23.80 -9.56
C ALA A 59 6.03 22.52 -10.14
N ILE A 60 5.27 22.65 -11.23
CA ILE A 60 4.66 21.52 -11.92
C ILE A 60 5.73 20.60 -12.53
N ALA A 61 6.76 21.16 -13.18
CA ALA A 61 7.86 20.37 -13.74
C ALA A 61 8.59 19.56 -12.65
N LYS A 62 8.89 20.18 -11.50
CA LYS A 62 9.46 19.49 -10.34
C LYS A 62 8.55 18.39 -9.84
N LYS A 63 7.25 18.66 -9.64
CA LYS A 63 6.26 17.65 -9.23
C LYS A 63 6.28 16.42 -10.14
N LEU A 64 6.28 16.63 -11.46
CA LEU A 64 6.27 15.53 -12.43
C LEU A 64 7.58 14.72 -12.41
N ILE A 65 8.74 15.39 -12.35
CA ILE A 65 10.05 14.72 -12.42
C ILE A 65 10.39 14.01 -11.10
N LEU A 66 10.02 14.62 -9.97
CA LEU A 66 10.29 14.10 -8.62
C LEU A 66 9.21 13.12 -8.14
N ASN A 67 8.22 12.81 -8.98
CA ASN A 67 7.23 11.80 -8.72
C ASN A 67 7.91 10.47 -8.31
N HIS A 68 7.42 9.82 -7.25
CA HIS A 68 8.03 8.60 -6.71
C HIS A 68 7.98 7.40 -7.68
N PHE A 69 7.14 7.44 -8.72
CA PHE A 69 7.12 6.44 -9.80
C PHE A 69 8.22 6.65 -10.84
N ASN A 70 8.86 7.82 -10.84
CA ASN A 70 10.01 8.08 -11.69
C ASN A 70 11.31 7.58 -11.00
N GLY A 71 12.36 7.31 -11.78
CA GLY A 71 13.68 6.92 -11.25
C GLY A 71 13.79 5.49 -10.72
N PRO A 72 14.80 5.20 -9.88
CA PRO A 72 15.05 3.84 -9.37
C PRO A 72 13.92 3.31 -8.50
N HIS A 73 13.61 2.02 -8.63
CA HIS A 73 12.54 1.41 -7.82
C HIS A 73 12.83 1.41 -6.31
N LEU A 74 14.10 1.49 -5.91
CA LEU A 74 14.48 1.63 -4.50
C LEU A 74 13.92 2.92 -3.89
N ARG A 75 13.95 4.03 -4.65
CA ARG A 75 13.40 5.32 -4.22
C ARG A 75 11.89 5.20 -3.93
N ARG A 76 11.16 4.48 -4.78
CA ARG A 76 9.73 4.18 -4.53
C ARG A 76 9.54 3.35 -3.26
N ALA A 77 10.35 2.30 -3.06
CA ALA A 77 10.27 1.46 -1.87
C ALA A 77 10.56 2.24 -0.57
N GLU A 78 11.56 3.12 -0.58
CA GLU A 78 11.86 4.03 0.54
C GLU A 78 10.74 5.05 0.78
N SER A 79 10.10 5.55 -0.28
CA SER A 79 8.95 6.46 -0.15
C SER A 79 7.75 5.74 0.50
N ILE A 80 7.49 4.49 0.11
CA ILE A 80 6.47 3.63 0.73
C ILE A 80 6.82 3.36 2.20
N LEU A 81 8.10 3.09 2.52
CA LEU A 81 8.57 2.92 3.90
C LEU A 81 8.30 4.17 4.74
N ASN A 82 8.62 5.35 4.20
CA ASN A 82 8.38 6.62 4.87
C ASN A 82 6.88 6.84 5.11
N ALA A 83 6.03 6.55 4.12
CA ALA A 83 4.58 6.62 4.28
C ALA A 83 4.07 5.63 5.34
N ALA A 84 4.55 4.38 5.34
CA ALA A 84 4.17 3.37 6.31
C ALA A 84 4.53 3.79 7.75
N LYS A 85 5.75 4.30 7.95
CA LYS A 85 6.19 4.82 9.25
C LYS A 85 5.38 6.06 9.67
N THR A 86 5.17 7.01 8.77
CA THR A 86 4.45 8.26 9.05
C THR A 86 2.99 8.00 9.45
N LEU A 87 2.33 7.04 8.80
CA LEU A 87 0.95 6.70 9.07
C LEU A 87 0.80 5.63 10.17
N ASN A 88 1.91 5.18 10.76
CA ASN A 88 1.95 4.08 11.73
C ASN A 88 1.21 2.84 11.22
N ALA A 89 1.53 2.39 10.01
CA ALA A 89 1.00 1.17 9.43
C ALA A 89 1.56 -0.07 10.15
N ASP A 90 0.68 -1.02 10.46
CA ASP A 90 1.06 -2.31 11.05
C ASP A 90 1.55 -3.30 9.99
N ALA A 91 1.16 -3.08 8.74
CA ALA A 91 1.53 -3.92 7.61
C ALA A 91 1.39 -3.19 6.26
N VAL A 92 2.07 -3.71 5.24
CA VAL A 92 1.97 -3.26 3.85
C VAL A 92 1.41 -4.38 2.98
N ILE A 93 0.39 -4.06 2.18
CA ILE A 93 -0.15 -4.97 1.15
C ILE A 93 0.13 -4.38 -0.23
N ASN A 94 0.91 -5.09 -1.04
CA ASN A 94 1.21 -4.73 -2.41
C ASN A 94 0.36 -5.52 -3.41
N PHE A 95 -0.39 -4.79 -4.23
CA PHE A 95 -1.15 -5.37 -5.32
C PHE A 95 -0.31 -5.41 -6.61
N CYS A 96 0.14 -6.60 -6.96
CA CYS A 96 0.79 -6.90 -8.24
C CYS A 96 -0.26 -6.98 -9.35
N HIS A 97 -0.56 -5.83 -9.94
CA HIS A 97 -1.50 -5.73 -11.05
C HIS A 97 -0.96 -6.48 -12.29
N TRP A 98 -1.83 -7.29 -12.90
CA TRP A 98 -1.56 -8.00 -14.14
C TRP A 98 -1.06 -7.04 -15.23
N GLY A 99 0.06 -7.38 -15.86
CA GLY A 99 0.69 -6.57 -16.90
C GLY A 99 1.54 -5.39 -16.41
N CYS A 100 1.46 -4.98 -15.13
CA CYS A 100 2.28 -3.88 -14.61
C CYS A 100 3.73 -4.32 -14.34
N LYS A 101 4.58 -4.26 -15.37
CA LYS A 101 5.99 -4.66 -15.28
C LYS A 101 6.77 -3.89 -14.22
N GLN A 102 6.48 -2.60 -14.05
CA GLN A 102 7.16 -1.74 -13.09
C GLN A 102 6.91 -2.23 -11.65
N SER A 103 5.64 -2.46 -11.29
CA SER A 103 5.29 -2.91 -9.93
C SER A 103 5.69 -4.35 -9.67
N ASN A 104 5.48 -5.25 -10.63
CA ASN A 104 5.83 -6.66 -10.47
C ASN A 104 7.34 -6.85 -10.37
N GLY A 105 8.11 -6.15 -11.22
CA GLY A 105 9.58 -6.22 -11.22
C GLY A 105 10.24 -5.67 -9.95
N GLY A 106 9.62 -4.71 -9.28
CA GLY A 106 10.15 -4.14 -8.04
C GLY A 106 9.55 -4.69 -6.75
N SER A 107 8.57 -5.59 -6.83
CA SER A 107 7.89 -6.19 -5.67
C SER A 107 8.86 -6.85 -4.68
N MET A 108 9.90 -7.53 -5.16
CA MET A 108 10.92 -8.16 -4.31
C MET A 108 11.83 -7.14 -3.62
N LEU A 109 12.11 -6.01 -4.28
CA LEU A 109 12.87 -4.93 -3.65
C LEU A 109 12.04 -4.26 -2.56
N LEU A 110 10.76 -4.00 -2.83
CA LEU A 110 9.83 -3.49 -1.83
C LEU A 110 9.73 -4.43 -0.62
N LYS A 111 9.56 -5.74 -0.87
CA LYS A 111 9.56 -6.77 0.17
C LYS A 111 10.80 -6.67 1.05
N LYS A 112 11.99 -6.64 0.43
CA LYS A 112 13.27 -6.56 1.15
C LYS A 112 13.34 -5.32 2.05
N VAL A 113 12.97 -4.14 1.53
CA VAL A 113 12.98 -2.88 2.31
C VAL A 113 12.02 -2.96 3.51
N MET A 114 10.84 -3.55 3.35
CA MET A 114 9.89 -3.73 4.45
C MET A 114 10.42 -4.70 5.52
N GLU A 115 10.95 -5.86 5.09
CA GLU A 115 11.52 -6.87 5.99
C GLU A 115 12.71 -6.33 6.79
N GLU A 116 13.64 -5.61 6.14
CA GLU A 116 14.78 -4.96 6.80
C GLU A 116 14.37 -3.91 7.84
N ASN A 117 13.14 -3.40 7.75
CA ASN A 117 12.57 -2.43 8.68
C ASN A 117 11.53 -3.04 9.63
N ASN A 118 11.43 -4.37 9.70
CA ASN A 118 10.47 -5.11 10.53
C ASN A 118 9.00 -4.73 10.26
N ILE A 119 8.67 -4.39 9.01
CA ILE A 119 7.29 -4.13 8.58
C ILE A 119 6.77 -5.38 7.88
N PRO A 120 5.72 -6.03 8.41
CA PRO A 120 5.05 -7.14 7.73
C PRO A 120 4.58 -6.76 6.33
N TYR A 121 4.87 -7.62 5.36
CA TYR A 121 4.59 -7.37 3.95
C TYR A 121 3.89 -8.55 3.30
N LEU A 122 2.82 -8.26 2.54
CA LEU A 122 2.16 -9.22 1.67
C LEU A 122 2.09 -8.67 0.25
N SER A 123 2.59 -9.43 -0.72
CA SER A 123 2.24 -9.21 -2.13
C SER A 123 1.03 -10.08 -2.46
N ILE A 124 0.11 -9.56 -3.27
CA ILE A 124 -1.02 -10.31 -3.85
C ILE A 124 -1.09 -10.02 -5.34
N ASP A 125 -1.42 -11.02 -6.15
CA ASP A 125 -1.49 -10.91 -7.60
C ASP A 125 -2.94 -10.82 -8.05
N GLY A 126 -3.21 -10.02 -9.09
CA GLY A 126 -4.54 -9.93 -9.67
C GLY A 126 -4.70 -8.81 -10.69
N ASP A 127 -5.93 -8.56 -11.12
CA ASP A 127 -6.23 -7.51 -12.09
C ASP A 127 -7.27 -6.53 -11.51
N GLY A 128 -7.01 -5.23 -11.62
CA GLY A 128 -7.88 -4.18 -11.10
C GLY A 128 -9.16 -3.99 -11.92
N VAL A 129 -9.26 -4.60 -13.10
CA VAL A 129 -10.37 -4.44 -14.05
C VAL A 129 -10.89 -5.79 -14.58
N ASP A 130 -10.02 -6.67 -15.09
CA ASP A 130 -10.41 -7.93 -15.72
C ASP A 130 -10.57 -9.06 -14.70
N ARG A 131 -11.83 -9.40 -14.40
CA ARG A 131 -12.19 -10.43 -13.42
C ARG A 131 -11.64 -11.82 -13.75
N ARG A 132 -11.33 -12.11 -15.02
CA ARG A 132 -10.77 -13.41 -15.44
C ARG A 132 -9.38 -13.65 -14.89
N ASN A 133 -8.66 -12.57 -14.56
CA ASN A 133 -7.32 -12.60 -13.99
C ASN A 133 -7.33 -12.48 -12.46
N SER A 134 -8.50 -12.65 -11.81
CA SER A 134 -8.64 -12.63 -10.37
C SER A 134 -8.97 -14.00 -9.80
N HIS A 135 -7.98 -14.60 -9.15
CA HIS A 135 -8.10 -15.90 -8.48
C HIS A 135 -8.55 -15.69 -7.03
N ASP A 136 -9.85 -15.45 -6.83
CA ASP A 136 -10.42 -15.03 -5.54
C ASP A 136 -10.12 -16.01 -4.38
N GLY A 137 -10.22 -17.32 -4.61
CA GLY A 137 -9.88 -18.33 -3.60
C GLY A 137 -8.42 -18.27 -3.16
N GLN A 138 -7.49 -18.10 -4.10
CA GLN A 138 -6.06 -17.98 -3.79
C GLN A 138 -5.75 -16.68 -3.04
N LEU A 139 -6.37 -15.57 -3.46
CA LEU A 139 -6.26 -14.28 -2.78
C LEU A 139 -6.71 -14.40 -1.32
N ARG A 140 -7.87 -15.03 -1.09
CA ARG A 140 -8.43 -15.23 0.25
C ARG A 140 -7.47 -16.00 1.15
N THR A 141 -6.95 -17.15 0.70
CA THR A 141 -6.02 -17.95 1.50
C THR A 141 -4.75 -17.20 1.85
N ARG A 142 -4.20 -16.40 0.93
CA ARG A 142 -3.01 -15.56 1.20
C ARG A 142 -3.28 -14.47 2.23
N LEU A 143 -4.45 -13.84 2.17
CA LEU A 143 -4.86 -12.83 3.15
C LEU A 143 -5.08 -13.45 4.53
N GLU A 144 -5.80 -14.57 4.61
CA GLU A 144 -6.06 -15.27 5.88
C GLU A 144 -4.75 -15.68 6.57
N ALA A 145 -3.84 -16.32 5.83
CA ALA A 145 -2.51 -16.68 6.35
C ALA A 145 -1.70 -15.46 6.81
N PHE A 146 -1.77 -14.35 6.07
CA PHE A 146 -1.09 -13.12 6.46
C PHE A 146 -1.69 -12.51 7.74
N PHE A 147 -3.01 -12.47 7.86
CA PHE A 147 -3.67 -11.97 9.07
C PHE A 147 -3.39 -12.84 10.29
N GLU A 148 -3.26 -14.16 10.14
CA GLU A 148 -2.82 -15.05 11.21
C GLU A 148 -1.39 -14.73 11.70
N ILE A 149 -0.45 -14.49 10.78
CA ILE A 149 0.91 -14.06 11.12
C ILE A 149 0.88 -12.76 11.92
N LEU A 150 0.06 -11.79 11.50
CA LEU A 150 -0.05 -10.49 12.19
C LEU A 150 -0.61 -10.62 13.61
N LYS A 151 -1.55 -11.53 13.85
CA LYS A 151 -2.08 -11.82 15.19
C LYS A 151 -1.05 -12.48 16.08
N ASN A 152 -0.28 -13.43 15.56
CA ASN A 152 0.74 -14.13 16.33
C ASN A 152 1.90 -13.21 16.76
N ASN A 153 2.25 -12.23 15.91
CA ASN A 153 3.30 -11.26 16.22
C ASN A 153 2.91 -10.27 17.33
N GLU A 154 1.62 -10.10 17.63
CA GLU A 154 1.17 -9.25 18.75
C GLU A 154 1.36 -9.89 20.13
N GLY A 155 1.46 -11.23 20.19
CA GLY A 155 1.67 -11.97 21.44
C GLY A 155 3.13 -12.27 21.80
N GLY A 156 4.10 -11.71 21.05
CA GLY A 156 5.52 -12.04 21.11
C GLY A 156 6.45 -10.98 21.72
N ILE A 157 5.93 -10.11 22.60
CA ILE A 157 6.71 -9.14 23.39
C ILE A 157 6.52 -9.40 24.87
#